data_AF-A0AAV7VIB1-F1
#
_entry.id   AF-A0AAV7VIB1-F1
#
_cell.length_a   1.000
_cell.length_b   1.000
_cell.length_c   1.000
_cell.angle_alpha   90.00
_cell.angle_beta   90.00
_cell.angle_gamma   90.00
#
_symmetry.space_group_name_H-M   'P 1'
#
loop_
_entity.id
_entity.type
_entity.pdbx_description
1 polymer ?
#
loop_
_entity_poly.entity_id
_entity_poly.type
_entity_poly.pdbx_seq_one_letter_code
_entity_poly.pdbx_strand_id
1 'polypeptide(L)'
;MAGVRVTALIGHTCNRTLRCKPLFRDPWRPLSQLRNRGNQDLEQPGSMRPLEGVKILDLTRVLAGPFATMILADLGAEVIKVEKPGSGDDTRTWGPPFVGTESAYFLSINRNKKSIAVNLKHPKGTKIIRENPAVLPFRLWYSCTECG
;
A
#
# COMPACT_ATOMS: atom_id res chain seq x y z
N MET A 1 -43.83 -21.31 -29.18
CA MET A 1 -43.85 -22.78 -29.10
C MET A 1 -42.43 -23.29 -29.23
N ALA A 2 -42.10 -24.29 -28.39
CA ALA A 2 -41.02 -25.29 -28.50
C ALA A 2 -39.57 -24.75 -28.59
N GLY A 3 -38.67 -25.04 -27.66
CA GLY A 3 -38.46 -26.33 -26.99
C GLY A 3 -37.61 -27.21 -27.91
N VAL A 4 -36.27 -27.23 -27.78
CA VAL A 4 -35.50 -28.17 -26.94
C VAL A 4 -35.47 -29.61 -27.49
N ARG A 5 -34.25 -30.11 -27.75
CA ARG A 5 -33.60 -31.40 -27.38
C ARG A 5 -32.80 -32.04 -28.53
N VAL A 6 -31.47 -32.19 -28.35
CA VAL A 6 -30.70 -33.39 -27.91
C VAL A 6 -30.44 -34.35 -29.09
N THR A 7 -29.19 -34.72 -29.39
CA THR A 7 -28.55 -35.92 -28.79
C THR A 7 -27.03 -35.90 -28.91
N ALA A 8 -26.40 -36.45 -27.87
CA ALA A 8 -24.97 -36.67 -27.66
C ALA A 8 -24.41 -37.81 -28.52
N LEU A 9 -23.10 -37.81 -28.77
CA LEU A 9 -22.28 -39.04 -28.83
C LEU A 9 -20.86 -38.77 -28.29
N ILE A 10 -20.65 -39.24 -27.05
CA ILE A 10 -19.56 -40.11 -26.55
C ILE A 10 -18.12 -39.85 -27.05
N GLY A 11 -17.20 -39.62 -26.09
CA GLY A 11 -15.76 -39.74 -26.32
C GLY A 11 -14.90 -39.28 -25.14
N HIS A 12 -14.69 -40.17 -24.18
CA HIS A 12 -13.85 -39.99 -22.99
C HIS A 12 -12.39 -39.60 -23.31
N THR A 13 -11.78 -38.71 -22.51
CA THR A 13 -10.73 -39.06 -21.53
C THR A 13 -10.09 -37.81 -20.93
N CYS A 14 -10.13 -37.75 -19.60
CA CYS A 14 -9.35 -36.84 -18.76
C CYS A 14 -7.86 -37.22 -18.88
N ASN A 15 -7.05 -36.45 -19.61
CA ASN A 15 -5.60 -36.64 -19.61
C ASN A 15 -4.94 -35.75 -18.55
N ARG A 16 -5.15 -36.15 -17.29
CA ARG A 16 -4.38 -35.68 -16.15
C ARG A 16 -2.99 -36.31 -16.20
N THR A 17 -2.09 -35.76 -17.01
CA THR A 17 -0.65 -35.96 -16.82
C THR A 17 -0.11 -34.83 -15.95
N LEU A 18 -0.47 -34.88 -14.66
CA LEU A 18 0.37 -34.33 -13.60
C LEU A 18 1.68 -35.10 -13.69
N ARG A 19 2.65 -34.56 -14.44
CA ARG A 19 4.02 -35.02 -14.44
C ARG A 19 4.60 -34.63 -13.09
N CYS A 20 4.35 -35.48 -12.08
CA CYS A 20 5.08 -35.44 -10.82
C CYS A 20 6.56 -35.54 -11.18
N LYS A 21 7.26 -34.39 -11.17
CA LYS A 21 8.71 -34.38 -11.27
C LYS A 21 9.21 -35.11 -10.03
N PRO A 22 10.08 -36.12 -10.16
CA PRO A 22 10.64 -36.79 -9.01
C PRO A 22 11.34 -35.73 -8.14
N LEU A 23 10.91 -35.63 -6.88
CA LEU A 23 11.50 -34.76 -5.87
C LEU A 23 12.80 -35.35 -5.28
N PHE A 24 13.36 -36.37 -5.93
CA PHE A 24 14.69 -36.87 -5.67
C PHE A 24 15.63 -36.32 -6.74
N ARG A 25 16.40 -35.30 -6.36
CA ARG A 25 17.53 -34.81 -7.16
C ARG A 25 18.58 -35.91 -7.20
N ASP A 26 19.01 -36.25 -8.40
CA ASP A 26 20.17 -37.10 -8.66
C ASP A 26 21.42 -36.45 -8.01
N PRO A 27 22.08 -37.09 -7.02
CA PRO A 27 23.21 -36.48 -6.30
C PRO A 27 24.45 -36.29 -7.17
N TRP A 28 24.52 -36.93 -8.34
CA TRP A 28 25.73 -37.03 -9.15
C TRP A 28 25.58 -36.39 -10.54
N ARG A 29 24.97 -35.20 -10.60
CA ARG A 29 25.02 -34.41 -11.85
C ARG A 29 26.44 -33.85 -12.08
N PRO A 30 27.06 -34.07 -13.25
CA PRO A 30 28.38 -33.53 -13.56
C PRO A 30 28.41 -31.99 -13.49
N LEU A 31 29.41 -31.44 -12.80
CA LEU A 31 29.64 -29.99 -12.64
C LEU A 31 29.75 -29.23 -13.98
N SER A 32 30.05 -29.92 -15.08
CA SER A 32 30.08 -29.35 -16.43
C SER A 32 28.72 -28.89 -16.94
N GLN A 33 27.61 -29.37 -16.36
CA GLN A 33 26.24 -28.97 -16.72
C GLN A 33 25.62 -27.92 -15.76
N LEU A 34 26.36 -27.47 -14.75
CA LEU A 34 25.92 -26.39 -13.84
C LEU A 34 26.36 -24.99 -14.33
N ARG A 35 27.18 -24.92 -15.37
CA ARG A 35 27.78 -23.69 -15.87
C ARG A 35 27.20 -23.32 -17.23
N ASN A 36 25.96 -22.83 -17.23
CA ASN A 36 25.36 -21.91 -18.21
C ASN A 36 23.85 -21.71 -17.93
N ARG A 37 23.53 -21.21 -16.74
CA ARG A 37 22.33 -20.37 -16.54
C ARG A 37 22.77 -18.97 -16.14
N GLY A 38 23.65 -18.40 -16.95
CA GLY A 38 23.92 -16.98 -16.89
C GLY A 38 22.71 -16.25 -17.46
N ASN A 39 21.99 -15.56 -16.58
CA ASN A 39 21.13 -14.43 -16.92
C ASN A 39 19.91 -14.70 -17.81
N GLN A 40 18.99 -15.57 -17.34
CA GLN A 40 17.59 -15.52 -17.77
C GLN A 40 16.73 -15.31 -16.52
N ASP A 41 16.26 -14.09 -16.38
CA ASP A 41 15.03 -13.69 -15.68
C ASP A 41 14.87 -14.22 -14.25
N LEU A 42 15.74 -13.76 -13.35
CA LEU A 42 15.28 -13.50 -11.99
C LEU A 42 14.59 -12.12 -11.99
N GLU A 43 13.44 -12.00 -12.66
CA GLU A 43 12.40 -11.17 -12.06
C GLU A 43 12.13 -11.83 -10.70
N GLN A 44 12.81 -11.33 -9.66
CA GLN A 44 12.27 -11.52 -8.33
C GLN A 44 10.85 -10.97 -8.42
N PRO A 45 9.78 -11.74 -8.11
CA PRO A 45 8.45 -11.16 -8.06
C PRO A 45 8.59 -9.95 -7.15
N GLY A 46 8.49 -8.75 -7.74
CA GLY A 46 8.86 -7.50 -7.08
C GLY A 46 8.21 -7.54 -5.72
N SER A 47 9.00 -7.51 -4.64
CA SER A 47 8.50 -7.88 -3.32
C SER A 47 7.36 -6.93 -2.97
N MET A 48 6.13 -7.37 -3.21
CA MET A 48 4.96 -6.55 -2.95
C MET A 48 5.02 -6.23 -1.47
N ARG A 49 5.02 -4.93 -1.15
CA ARG A 49 5.11 -4.55 0.26
C ARG A 49 3.85 -5.08 0.96
N PRO A 50 3.93 -5.55 2.21
CA PRO A 50 2.80 -6.26 2.84
C PRO A 50 1.47 -5.48 2.85
N LEU A 51 1.51 -4.15 2.83
CA LEU A 51 0.34 -3.27 2.79
C LEU A 51 0.24 -2.46 1.50
N GLU A 52 0.88 -2.90 0.43
CA GLU A 52 0.76 -2.26 -0.88
C GLU A 52 -0.70 -2.23 -1.34
N GLY A 53 -1.14 -1.07 -1.82
CA GLY A 53 -2.54 -0.82 -2.20
C GLY A 53 -3.49 -0.49 -1.04
N VAL A 54 -3.06 -0.64 0.22
CA VAL A 54 -3.83 -0.21 1.39
C VAL A 54 -3.71 1.30 1.56
N LYS A 55 -4.84 1.97 1.80
CA LYS A 55 -4.93 3.41 1.99
C LYS A 55 -5.50 3.71 3.38
N ILE A 56 -4.86 4.61 4.11
CA ILE A 56 -5.18 4.91 5.51
C ILE A 56 -5.31 6.42 5.69
N LEU A 57 -6.42 6.85 6.27
CA LEU A 57 -6.59 8.19 6.82
C LEU A 57 -6.17 8.20 8.28
N ASP A 58 -5.09 8.92 8.59
CA ASP A 58 -4.54 9.05 9.93
C ASP A 58 -5.05 10.34 10.59
N LEU A 59 -6.02 10.20 11.49
CA LEU A 59 -6.59 11.29 12.30
C LEU A 59 -5.91 11.42 13.67
N THR A 60 -4.82 10.68 13.90
CA THR A 60 -4.18 10.58 15.21
C THR A 60 -3.17 11.70 15.44
N ARG A 61 -2.80 11.89 16.72
CA ARG A 61 -1.88 12.94 17.15
C ARG A 61 -0.88 12.42 18.19
N VAL A 62 0.15 13.21 18.43
CA VAL A 62 1.14 13.03 19.51
C VAL A 62 2.08 11.86 19.31
N LEU A 63 1.73 10.62 19.67
CA LEU A 63 2.71 9.52 19.64
C LEU A 63 2.11 8.18 19.23
N ALA A 64 1.25 7.59 20.07
CA ALA A 64 0.85 6.19 19.89
C ALA A 64 0.19 5.92 18.52
N GLY A 65 -0.75 6.79 18.13
CA GLY A 65 -1.39 6.70 16.83
C GLY A 65 -0.44 6.97 15.66
N PRO A 66 0.30 8.10 15.66
CA PRO A 66 1.25 8.38 14.59
C PRO A 66 2.31 7.29 14.43
N PHE A 67 2.79 6.71 15.52
CA PHE A 67 3.75 5.62 15.50
C PHE A 67 3.15 4.35 14.87
N ALA A 68 1.92 3.99 15.25
CA ALA A 68 1.24 2.83 14.66
C ALA A 68 1.03 3.00 13.15
N THR A 69 0.51 4.14 12.70
CA THR A 69 0.27 4.38 11.27
C THR A 69 1.56 4.60 10.49
N MET A 70 2.65 5.05 11.12
CA MET A 70 3.97 5.11 10.51
C MET A 70 4.49 3.70 10.19
N ILE A 71 4.32 2.73 11.10
CA ILE A 71 4.69 1.34 10.83
C ILE A 71 3.89 0.81 9.62
N LEU A 72 2.60 1.14 9.52
CA LEU A 72 1.78 0.74 8.37
C LEU A 72 2.29 1.39 7.07
N ALA A 73 2.73 2.65 7.11
CA ALA A 73 3.35 3.32 5.97
C ALA A 73 4.67 2.65 5.56
N ASP A 74 5.51 2.29 6.53
CA ASP A 74 6.78 1.58 6.31
C ASP A 74 6.54 0.20 5.65
N LEU A 75 5.42 -0.45 5.97
CA LEU A 75 4.97 -1.71 5.36
C LEU A 75 4.30 -1.53 3.98
N GLY A 76 4.25 -0.31 3.44
CA GLY A 76 3.78 -0.02 2.08
C GLY A 76 2.39 0.58 1.96
N ALA A 77 1.70 0.86 3.07
CA ALA A 77 0.42 1.55 3.01
C ALA A 77 0.59 3.00 2.57
N GLU A 78 -0.37 3.51 1.78
CA GLU A 78 -0.50 4.95 1.54
C GLU A 78 -1.21 5.60 2.72
N VAL A 79 -0.44 6.27 3.58
CA VAL A 79 -0.97 6.95 4.77
C VAL A 79 -1.07 8.46 4.54
N ILE A 80 -2.27 9.00 4.75
CA ILE A 80 -2.58 10.42 4.66
C ILE A 80 -2.93 10.92 6.06
N LYS A 81 -2.05 11.72 6.65
CA LYS A 81 -2.26 12.39 7.93
C LYS A 81 -3.16 13.60 7.73
N VAL A 82 -4.25 13.66 8.49
CA VAL A 82 -5.18 14.79 8.49
C VAL A 82 -4.89 15.66 9.70
N GLU A 83 -4.59 16.93 9.45
CA GLU A 83 -4.14 17.86 10.48
C GLU A 83 -5.03 19.09 10.54
N LYS A 84 -4.90 19.82 11.65
CA LYS A 84 -5.58 21.10 11.83
C LYS A 84 -4.97 22.15 10.89
N PRO A 85 -5.79 22.93 10.18
CA PRO A 85 -5.29 24.11 9.46
C PRO A 85 -4.56 25.07 10.41
N GLY A 86 -3.49 25.70 9.91
CA GLY A 86 -2.65 26.63 10.66
C GLY A 86 -1.63 25.95 11.57
N SER A 87 -2.08 25.17 12.56
CA SER A 87 -1.19 24.62 13.59
C SER A 87 -0.59 23.25 13.27
N GLY A 88 -1.27 22.44 12.46
CA GLY A 88 -0.90 21.04 12.26
C GLY A 88 -1.08 20.17 13.51
N ASP A 89 -0.32 19.07 13.58
CA ASP A 89 -0.09 18.26 14.79
C ASP A 89 0.70 19.04 15.84
N ASP A 90 0.29 18.93 17.10
CA ASP A 90 0.90 19.61 18.24
C ASP A 90 2.42 19.34 18.33
N THR A 91 2.87 18.18 17.87
CA THR A 91 4.28 17.76 17.93
C THR A 91 5.20 18.43 16.90
N ARG A 92 4.67 19.14 15.90
CA ARG A 92 5.49 19.87 14.91
C ARG A 92 6.40 20.91 15.55
N THR A 93 5.99 21.47 16.68
CA THR A 93 6.73 22.50 17.43
C THR A 93 7.50 21.93 18.62
N TRP A 94 7.42 20.63 18.89
CA TRP A 94 8.05 19.99 20.05
C TRP A 94 9.53 19.75 19.80
N GLY A 95 10.34 20.80 19.81
CA GLY A 95 11.79 20.72 19.81
C GLY A 95 12.40 21.43 21.01
N PRO A 96 13.73 21.59 21.05
CA PRO A 96 14.72 21.07 20.09
C PRO A 96 14.94 19.53 20.17
N PRO A 97 15.54 18.89 19.14
CA PRO A 97 16.09 19.49 17.92
C PRO A 97 15.05 19.71 16.81
N PHE A 98 15.30 20.72 15.96
CA PHE A 98 14.51 21.02 14.77
C PHE A 98 15.30 20.71 13.50
N VAL A 99 14.60 20.26 12.46
CA VAL A 99 15.12 20.12 11.09
C VAL A 99 14.34 21.09 10.21
N GLY A 100 14.96 22.21 9.86
CA GLY A 100 14.25 23.33 9.24
C GLY A 100 13.22 23.91 10.21
N THR A 101 11.96 23.99 9.78
CA THR A 101 10.83 24.50 10.59
C THR A 101 10.12 23.43 11.40
N GLU A 102 10.48 22.15 11.24
CA GLU A 102 9.76 21.03 11.83
C GLU A 102 10.57 20.37 12.96
N SER A 103 9.88 19.94 14.01
CA SER A 103 10.49 19.16 15.08
C SER A 103 11.00 17.81 14.57
N ALA A 104 12.21 17.42 15.01
CA ALA A 104 12.72 16.07 14.79
C ALA A 104 11.82 14.99 15.40
N TYR A 105 11.12 15.31 16.49
CA TYR A 105 10.12 14.43 17.10
C TYR A 105 9.01 14.12 16.10
N PHE A 106 8.38 15.15 15.54
CA PHE A 106 7.30 15.00 14.55
C PHE A 106 7.76 14.20 13.33
N LEU A 107 8.94 14.54 12.79
CA LEU A 107 9.49 13.88 11.62
C LEU A 107 9.78 12.39 11.87
N SER A 108 10.27 12.05 13.07
CA SER A 108 10.63 10.67 13.42
C SER A 108 9.44 9.71 13.40
N ILE A 109 8.24 10.20 13.74
CA ILE A 109 7.01 9.39 13.85
C ILE A 109 5.99 9.63 12.72
N ASN A 110 6.32 10.45 11.72
CA ASN A 110 5.45 10.75 10.57
C ASN A 110 6.14 10.63 9.21
N ARG A 111 7.36 10.06 9.16
CA ARG A 111 7.99 9.67 7.89
C ARG A 111 7.09 8.74 7.07
N ASN A 112 7.29 8.72 5.75
CA ASN A 112 6.53 7.93 4.79
C ASN A 112 5.02 8.25 4.71
N LYS A 113 4.55 9.30 5.40
CA LYS A 113 3.17 9.79 5.31
C LYS A 113 3.07 11.02 4.42
N LYS A 114 1.92 11.18 3.79
CA LYS A 114 1.46 12.46 3.23
C LYS A 114 0.69 13.23 4.30
N SER A 115 0.61 14.55 4.20
CA SER A 115 -0.11 15.39 5.16
C SER A 115 -1.05 16.35 4.44
N ILE A 116 -2.23 16.53 5.04
CA ILE A 116 -3.29 17.41 4.55
C ILE A 116 -3.88 18.20 5.72
N ALA A 117 -4.22 19.46 5.50
CA ALA A 117 -4.89 20.27 6.50
C ALA A 117 -6.39 20.32 6.20
N VAL A 118 -7.24 19.88 7.14
CA VAL A 118 -8.69 19.86 6.97
C VAL A 118 -9.39 20.33 8.24
N ASN A 119 -10.27 21.33 8.10
CA ASN A 119 -11.12 21.75 9.20
C ASN A 119 -12.33 20.80 9.35
N LEU A 120 -12.22 19.83 10.28
CA LEU A 120 -13.29 18.87 10.56
C LEU A 120 -14.50 19.48 11.30
N LYS A 121 -14.43 20.73 11.76
CA LYS A 121 -15.60 21.43 12.31
C LYS A 121 -16.50 21.97 11.20
N HIS A 122 -15.97 22.15 9.99
CA HIS A 122 -16.72 22.64 8.85
C HIS A 122 -17.41 21.47 8.12
N PRO A 123 -18.70 21.56 7.75
CA PRO A 123 -19.41 20.47 7.05
C PRO A 123 -18.73 20.00 5.77
N LYS A 124 -18.07 20.91 5.03
CA LYS A 124 -17.26 20.52 3.85
C LYS A 124 -16.06 19.64 4.24
N GLY A 125 -15.40 19.93 5.37
CA GLY A 125 -14.25 19.14 5.83
C GLY A 125 -14.66 17.73 6.24
N THR A 126 -15.79 17.59 6.95
CA THR A 126 -16.32 16.26 7.29
C THR A 126 -16.76 15.49 6.06
N LYS A 127 -17.36 16.16 5.07
CA LYS A 127 -17.73 15.58 3.78
C LYS A 127 -16.50 15.02 3.04
N ILE A 128 -15.42 15.81 2.94
CA ILE A 128 -14.15 15.38 2.31
C ILE A 128 -13.64 14.07 2.91
N ILE A 129 -13.60 13.96 4.25
CA ILE A 129 -13.09 12.76 4.91
C ILE A 129 -14.03 11.56 4.76
N ARG A 130 -15.35 11.77 4.82
CA ARG A 130 -16.34 10.69 4.73
C ARG A 130 -16.46 10.11 3.32
N GLU A 131 -16.43 10.95 2.31
CA GLU A 131 -16.63 10.54 0.91
C GLU A 131 -15.33 10.02 0.28
N ASN A 132 -14.19 10.22 0.92
CA ASN A 132 -12.88 9.81 0.41
C ASN A 132 -12.14 8.96 1.44
N PRO A 133 -12.65 7.76 1.80
CA PRO A 133 -12.01 6.93 2.83
C PRO A 133 -10.58 6.49 2.48
N ALA A 134 -10.07 6.79 1.26
CA ALA A 134 -8.79 6.31 0.75
C ALA A 134 -8.18 7.04 -0.50
N VAL A 135 -8.80 8.09 -1.07
CA VAL A 135 -8.64 8.38 -2.53
C VAL A 135 -8.49 9.89 -2.78
N LEU A 136 -7.49 10.40 -3.54
CA LEU A 136 -7.36 10.44 -5.00
C LEU A 136 -5.92 10.84 -5.42
N PRO A 137 -5.49 10.58 -6.68
CA PRO A 137 -4.19 11.01 -7.18
C PRO A 137 -4.02 12.52 -7.05
N PHE A 138 -2.77 12.93 -6.82
CA PHE A 138 -2.22 14.24 -6.44
C PHE A 138 -2.73 15.51 -7.17
N ARG A 139 -3.67 15.42 -8.11
CA ARG A 139 -4.03 16.46 -9.08
C ARG A 139 -5.12 17.47 -8.63
N LEU A 140 -5.64 17.37 -7.40
CA LEU A 140 -6.71 18.27 -6.90
C LEU A 140 -6.33 19.06 -5.63
N TRP A 141 -5.04 19.12 -5.28
CA TRP A 141 -4.55 19.70 -4.03
C TRP A 141 -4.14 21.18 -4.11
N TYR A 142 -4.92 22.02 -4.80
CA TYR A 142 -4.73 23.46 -4.72
C TYR A 142 -6.06 24.17 -4.42
N SER A 143 -6.01 24.99 -3.37
CA SER A 143 -6.99 26.00 -2.97
C SER A 143 -8.21 25.52 -2.17
N CYS A 144 -8.04 25.47 -0.85
CA CYS A 144 -9.08 25.93 0.06
C CYS A 144 -8.41 26.68 1.22
N THR A 145 -7.74 27.79 0.90
CA THR A 145 -7.13 28.73 1.86
C THR A 145 -8.00 29.96 2.14
N GLU A 146 -9.24 29.99 1.65
CA GLU A 146 -10.19 31.06 1.97
C GLU A 146 -11.45 30.47 2.64
N CYS A 147 -11.40 30.39 3.96
CA CYS A 147 -12.57 30.39 4.81
C CYS A 147 -12.25 31.35 5.97
N GLY A 148 -12.63 32.61 5.79
CA GLY A 148 -12.83 33.55 6.88
C GLY A 148 -14.02 33.17 7.75
#